data_AF-A0A1Q7V342-F1
#
_entry.id   AF-A0A1Q7V342-F1
#
_cell.length_a   1.000
_cell.length_b   1.000
_cell.length_c   1.000
_cell.angle_alpha   90.00
_cell.angle_beta   90.00
_cell.angle_gamma   90.00
#
_symmetry.space_group_name_H-M   'P 1'
#
loop_
_entity.id
_entity.type
_entity.pdbx_description
1 polymer ?
#
loop_
_entity_poly.entity_id
_entity_poly.type
_entity_poly.pdbx_seq_one_letter_code
_entity_poly.pdbx_strand_id
1 'polypeptide(L)'
;MKGLKWVAVAVVFFSIGAVAQTSTTLGLKPILLTNGWKVTGTITTDGTVGALTAVNILDWNLKVVQTTDLTWTEKDSNDLNISGVTSDGTRIFVKTSPDGVLDGGTLFFGRAGGAGGVGTNAVLADFTQLSVNLGYVGGIAGWQDEIWGLNYVGLNQRNNSRYRTAVAISGQPNVFRVTVPIISSAPLLMTMFGTITTDGTIGSLLPQNIVSWKITARNQDITTYTKANSSVIAATGVMSNGTAIAVSHAGGQLQIGIPGMRPTFVTLADFTDATYPDGFANYYRGNYGVMGEKFPLVAPTVNKYVVARR
;
A
#
# COMPACT_ATOMS: atom_id res chain seq x y z
N MET A 1 6.98 -36.60 83.60
CA MET A 1 7.04 -36.60 82.13
C MET A 1 5.65 -36.39 81.54
N LYS A 2 5.33 -35.16 81.11
CA LYS A 2 4.20 -34.84 80.23
C LYS A 2 4.68 -33.73 79.30
N GLY A 3 4.82 -34.07 78.02
CA GLY A 3 5.48 -33.25 77.01
C GLY A 3 4.64 -32.05 76.58
N LEU A 4 5.29 -30.89 76.48
CA LEU A 4 4.74 -29.65 75.97
C LEU A 4 4.60 -29.76 74.44
N LYS A 5 3.37 -29.78 73.93
CA LYS A 5 3.09 -29.77 72.48
C LYS A 5 3.16 -28.34 71.97
N TRP A 6 4.15 -28.07 71.12
CA TRP A 6 4.22 -26.86 70.32
C TRP A 6 3.15 -26.90 69.23
N VAL A 7 2.23 -25.94 69.23
CA VAL A 7 1.29 -25.71 68.12
C VAL A 7 1.96 -24.73 67.17
N ALA A 8 2.47 -25.23 66.05
CA ALA A 8 2.92 -24.39 64.95
C ALA A 8 1.68 -23.84 64.21
N VAL A 9 1.45 -22.53 64.34
CA VAL A 9 0.47 -21.82 63.50
C VAL A 9 1.11 -21.63 62.13
N ALA A 10 0.68 -22.41 61.15
CA ALA A 10 1.06 -22.20 59.76
C ALA A 10 0.34 -20.95 59.24
N VAL A 11 1.06 -19.84 59.13
CA VAL A 11 0.64 -18.67 58.38
C VAL A 11 0.67 -19.05 56.90
N VAL A 12 -0.49 -19.34 56.32
CA VAL A 12 -0.63 -19.49 54.88
C VAL A 12 -0.50 -18.11 54.26
N PHE A 13 0.68 -17.81 53.73
CA PHE A 13 0.84 -16.71 52.78
C PHE A 13 0.07 -17.09 51.52
N PHE A 14 -1.08 -16.45 51.30
CA PHE A 14 -1.67 -16.39 49.96
C PHE A 14 -0.71 -15.57 49.09
N SER A 15 0.21 -16.26 48.41
CA SER A 15 0.88 -15.70 47.24
C SER A 15 -0.22 -15.41 46.22
N ILE A 16 -0.61 -14.14 46.11
CA ILE A 16 -1.36 -13.63 44.97
C ILE A 16 -0.42 -13.87 43.79
N GLY A 17 -0.65 -14.95 43.05
CA GLY A 17 0.04 -15.17 41.79
C GLY A 17 -0.25 -13.94 40.93
N ALA A 18 0.77 -13.12 40.68
CA ALA A 18 0.73 -12.15 39.61
C ALA A 18 0.46 -12.98 38.35
N VAL A 19 -0.80 -13.02 37.91
CA VAL A 19 -1.11 -13.51 36.57
C VAL A 19 -0.31 -12.57 35.68
N ALA A 20 0.76 -13.08 35.08
CA ALA A 20 1.48 -12.34 34.08
C ALA A 20 0.43 -11.92 33.05
N GLN A 21 0.10 -10.63 33.03
CA GLN A 21 -0.89 -10.09 32.10
C GLN A 21 -0.25 -10.26 30.72
N THR A 22 -0.58 -11.36 30.05
CA THR A 22 -0.03 -11.63 28.73
C THR A 22 -0.72 -10.66 27.79
N SER A 23 0.05 -9.68 27.30
CA SER A 23 -0.42 -8.77 26.27
C SER A 23 -1.00 -9.56 25.11
N THR A 24 -2.14 -9.14 24.58
CA THR A 24 -2.81 -9.83 23.47
C THR A 24 -2.77 -8.94 22.24
N THR A 25 -2.08 -9.40 21.19
CA THR A 25 -2.10 -8.76 19.87
C THR A 25 -3.23 -9.32 19.02
N LEU A 26 -4.04 -8.42 18.49
CA LEU A 26 -5.23 -8.72 17.72
C LEU A 26 -5.09 -8.12 16.31
N GLY A 27 -5.44 -8.90 15.29
CA GLY A 27 -5.39 -8.47 13.90
C GLY A 27 -6.67 -7.78 13.46
N LEU A 28 -6.56 -6.60 12.85
CA LEU A 28 -7.72 -5.94 12.27
C LEU A 28 -8.21 -6.75 11.07
N LYS A 29 -9.51 -7.08 11.06
CA LYS A 29 -10.19 -7.38 9.81
C LYS A 29 -10.05 -6.13 8.91
N PRO A 30 -9.65 -6.27 7.64
CA PRO A 30 -9.48 -5.11 6.79
C PRO A 30 -10.76 -4.28 6.69
N ILE A 31 -10.65 -2.99 6.96
CA ILE A 31 -11.75 -2.02 6.81
C ILE A 31 -11.61 -1.41 5.43
N LEU A 32 -12.63 -1.61 4.59
CA LEU A 32 -12.71 -0.98 3.28
C LEU A 32 -13.46 0.33 3.44
N LEU A 33 -12.81 1.43 3.05
CA LEU A 33 -13.38 2.75 3.03
C LEU A 33 -13.75 3.10 1.58
N THR A 34 -14.43 4.23 1.39
CA THR A 34 -14.76 4.74 0.04
C THR A 34 -13.50 5.03 -0.78
N ASN A 35 -13.66 5.10 -2.11
CA ASN A 35 -12.59 5.49 -3.05
C ASN A 35 -11.31 4.65 -2.99
N GLY A 36 -11.45 3.37 -2.66
CA GLY A 36 -10.35 2.40 -2.68
C GLY A 36 -9.40 2.49 -1.48
N TRP A 37 -9.73 3.30 -0.48
CA TRP A 37 -8.98 3.37 0.77
C TRP A 37 -9.23 2.13 1.62
N LYS A 38 -8.18 1.68 2.32
CA LYS A 38 -8.23 0.50 3.16
C LYS A 38 -7.41 0.68 4.43
N VAL A 39 -7.98 0.31 5.57
CA VAL A 39 -7.27 0.22 6.84
C VAL A 39 -6.96 -1.24 7.15
N THR A 40 -5.72 -1.51 7.52
CA THR A 40 -5.26 -2.81 8.04
C THR A 40 -4.34 -2.57 9.23
N GLY A 41 -4.06 -3.61 10.01
CA GLY A 41 -3.09 -3.48 11.08
C GLY A 41 -3.32 -4.43 12.23
N THR A 42 -2.72 -4.07 13.37
CA THR A 42 -2.87 -4.76 14.64
C THR A 42 -3.08 -3.77 15.79
N ILE A 43 -3.73 -4.25 16.85
CA ILE A 43 -3.81 -3.59 18.15
C ILE A 43 -3.35 -4.58 19.21
N THR A 44 -2.52 -4.13 20.14
CA THR A 44 -2.10 -4.90 21.30
C THR A 44 -2.76 -4.34 22.56
N THR A 45 -3.44 -5.20 23.31
CA THR A 45 -4.00 -4.87 24.62
C THR A 45 -3.16 -5.49 25.74
N ASP A 46 -3.36 -5.03 26.97
CA ASP A 46 -2.74 -5.58 28.17
C ASP A 46 -3.30 -6.97 28.58
N GLY A 47 -4.26 -7.51 27.82
CA GLY A 47 -4.91 -8.79 28.13
C GLY A 47 -6.13 -8.67 29.05
N THR A 48 -6.56 -7.46 29.43
CA THR A 48 -7.81 -7.24 30.16
C THR A 48 -9.00 -7.79 29.36
N VAL A 49 -9.86 -8.55 30.04
CA VAL A 49 -11.15 -9.01 29.54
C VAL A 49 -12.25 -8.18 30.20
N GLY A 50 -13.20 -7.67 29.42
CA GLY A 50 -14.22 -6.72 29.87
C GLY A 50 -13.99 -5.32 29.28
N ALA A 51 -14.37 -4.29 30.02
CA ALA A 51 -14.24 -2.91 29.56
C ALA A 51 -12.77 -2.52 29.41
N LEU A 52 -12.45 -1.92 28.27
CA LEU A 52 -11.13 -1.36 27.98
C LEU A 52 -11.21 0.17 27.95
N THR A 53 -10.14 0.79 28.44
CA THR A 53 -9.85 2.22 28.28
C THR A 53 -8.61 2.39 27.39
N ALA A 54 -8.26 3.64 27.08
CA ALA A 54 -7.04 3.94 26.32
C ALA A 54 -5.76 3.36 26.97
N VAL A 55 -5.71 3.26 28.30
CA VAL A 55 -4.55 2.71 29.04
C VAL A 55 -4.36 1.20 28.77
N ASN A 56 -5.45 0.47 28.52
CA ASN A 56 -5.38 -0.96 28.24
C ASN A 56 -4.90 -1.26 26.81
N ILE A 57 -4.84 -0.26 25.94
CA ILE A 57 -4.33 -0.36 24.57
C ILE A 57 -2.83 -0.03 24.62
N LEU A 58 -2.02 -1.08 24.63
CA LEU A 58 -0.58 -0.97 24.86
C LEU A 58 0.21 -0.58 23.61
N ASP A 59 -0.23 -1.01 22.43
CA ASP A 59 0.44 -0.75 21.16
C ASP A 59 -0.53 -0.87 19.96
N TRP A 60 -0.14 -0.32 18.82
CA TRP A 60 -0.85 -0.45 17.56
C TRP A 60 0.10 -0.28 16.37
N ASN A 61 -0.25 -0.93 15.27
CA ASN A 61 0.42 -0.75 13.99
C ASN A 61 -0.65 -0.76 12.90
N LEU A 62 -1.20 0.41 12.62
CA LEU A 62 -2.24 0.59 11.61
C LEU A 62 -1.64 1.17 10.34
N LYS A 63 -2.08 0.63 9.20
CA LYS A 63 -1.72 1.09 7.86
C LYS A 63 -2.99 1.45 7.11
N VAL A 64 -3.08 2.71 6.70
CA VAL A 64 -4.11 3.23 5.81
C VAL A 64 -3.51 3.38 4.43
N VAL A 65 -4.13 2.79 3.42
CA VAL A 65 -3.61 2.77 2.05
C VAL A 65 -4.70 3.16 1.08
N GLN A 66 -4.45 4.15 0.22
CA GLN A 66 -5.16 4.30 -1.05
C GLN A 66 -4.37 3.59 -2.12
N THR A 67 -5.02 2.90 -3.04
CA THR A 67 -4.36 2.35 -4.23
C THR A 67 -5.04 2.89 -5.47
N THR A 68 -4.27 3.52 -6.34
CA THR A 68 -4.71 4.02 -7.64
C THR A 68 -3.91 3.31 -8.72
N ASP A 69 -4.60 2.63 -9.61
CA ASP A 69 -4.00 1.93 -10.75
C ASP A 69 -4.33 2.70 -12.03
N LEU A 70 -3.30 3.08 -12.78
CA LEU A 70 -3.39 3.52 -14.16
C LEU A 70 -2.92 2.37 -15.05
N THR A 71 -3.73 1.97 -16.03
CA THR A 71 -3.43 0.81 -16.88
C THR A 71 -3.45 1.21 -18.34
N TRP A 72 -2.45 0.74 -19.09
CA TRP A 72 -2.34 0.83 -20.54
C TRP A 72 -2.51 -0.57 -21.13
N THR A 73 -3.44 -0.71 -22.07
CA THR A 73 -3.73 -1.93 -22.83
C THR A 73 -3.74 -1.64 -24.32
N GLU A 74 -3.70 -2.68 -25.15
CA GLU A 74 -3.78 -2.49 -26.61
C GLU A 74 -5.06 -1.78 -27.09
N LYS A 75 -6.10 -1.69 -26.24
CA LYS A 75 -7.37 -1.05 -26.58
C LYS A 75 -7.38 0.45 -26.38
N ASP A 76 -6.60 0.95 -25.42
CA ASP A 76 -6.64 2.34 -24.96
C ASP A 76 -5.28 3.05 -25.07
N SER A 77 -4.21 2.32 -25.36
CA SER A 77 -2.92 2.88 -25.76
C SER A 77 -2.63 2.50 -27.20
N ASN A 78 -2.65 3.49 -28.09
CA ASN A 78 -2.44 3.32 -29.52
C ASN A 78 -1.10 3.91 -29.99
N ASP A 79 -0.30 4.44 -29.06
CA ASP A 79 1.02 5.00 -29.32
C ASP A 79 2.10 4.10 -28.74
N LEU A 80 2.33 2.95 -29.38
CA LEU A 80 3.45 2.07 -29.07
C LEU A 80 4.71 2.59 -29.76
N ASN A 81 5.69 3.03 -28.98
CA ASN A 81 6.98 3.44 -29.48
C ASN A 81 8.08 2.47 -29.03
N ILE A 82 8.75 1.90 -30.01
CA ILE A 82 9.77 0.88 -29.85
C ILE A 82 10.94 1.17 -30.78
N SER A 83 12.14 1.23 -30.19
CA SER A 83 13.41 1.36 -30.90
C SER A 83 14.48 0.54 -30.18
N GLY A 84 15.34 -0.13 -30.92
CA GLY A 84 16.45 -0.91 -30.34
C GLY A 84 16.00 -2.02 -29.38
N VAL A 85 14.77 -2.53 -29.55
CA VAL A 85 14.23 -3.60 -28.71
C VAL A 85 14.46 -4.96 -29.37
N THR A 86 14.83 -5.94 -28.56
CA THR A 86 15.08 -7.31 -29.02
C THR A 86 14.45 -8.33 -28.07
N SER A 87 14.10 -9.50 -28.61
CA SER A 87 13.68 -10.68 -27.85
C SER A 87 14.68 -11.82 -28.05
N ASP A 88 15.02 -12.54 -27.00
CA ASP A 88 15.75 -13.83 -27.10
C ASP A 88 14.82 -15.05 -26.99
N GLY A 89 13.50 -14.84 -27.02
CA GLY A 89 12.47 -15.85 -26.77
C GLY A 89 12.17 -16.10 -25.29
N THR A 90 13.04 -15.64 -24.38
CA THR A 90 12.88 -15.75 -22.92
C THR A 90 12.81 -14.40 -22.22
N ARG A 91 13.30 -13.33 -22.85
CA ARG A 91 13.41 -11.98 -22.32
C ARG A 91 13.25 -10.94 -23.42
N ILE A 92 12.73 -9.78 -23.04
CA ILE A 92 12.72 -8.56 -23.87
C ILE A 92 13.80 -7.61 -23.34
N PHE A 93 14.60 -7.09 -24.25
CA PHE A 93 15.68 -6.14 -23.97
C PHE A 93 15.53 -4.85 -24.75
N VAL A 94 15.95 -3.74 -24.17
CA VAL A 94 16.13 -2.44 -24.85
C VAL A 94 17.63 -2.13 -24.91
N LYS A 95 18.11 -1.74 -26.09
CA LYS A 95 19.50 -1.28 -26.29
C LYS A 95 19.77 -0.06 -25.42
N THR A 96 20.88 -0.05 -24.71
CA THR A 96 21.22 1.07 -23.82
C THR A 96 22.24 1.98 -24.48
N SER A 97 22.03 3.29 -24.36
CA SER A 97 23.04 4.31 -24.64
C SER A 97 22.99 5.40 -23.55
N PRO A 98 23.71 5.20 -22.45
CA PRO A 98 23.75 6.13 -21.32
C PRO A 98 24.62 7.36 -21.59
N ASP A 99 25.41 7.37 -22.68
CA ASP A 99 26.28 8.49 -23.05
C ASP A 99 25.51 9.65 -23.70
N GLY A 100 24.20 9.47 -23.92
CA GLY A 100 23.31 10.50 -24.42
C GLY A 100 23.37 10.70 -25.93
N VAL A 101 24.04 9.80 -26.67
CA VAL A 101 23.99 9.77 -28.13
C VAL A 101 22.71 9.06 -28.60
N LEU A 102 22.17 9.44 -29.76
CA LEU A 102 20.94 8.89 -30.34
C LEU A 102 21.10 7.45 -30.89
N ASP A 103 21.74 6.57 -30.13
CA ASP A 103 21.94 5.16 -30.50
C ASP A 103 21.38 4.17 -29.46
N GLY A 104 20.76 4.66 -28.39
CA GLY A 104 19.97 3.85 -27.46
C GLY A 104 18.57 3.53 -27.99
N GLY A 105 17.89 2.64 -27.28
CA GLY A 105 16.53 2.20 -27.59
C GLY A 105 15.48 2.77 -26.64
N THR A 106 14.22 2.58 -26.99
CA THR A 106 13.06 2.91 -26.15
C THR A 106 12.00 1.82 -26.26
N LEU A 107 11.25 1.63 -25.17
CA LEU A 107 10.04 0.83 -25.13
C LEU A 107 9.05 1.52 -24.20
N PHE A 108 8.04 2.15 -24.80
CA PHE A 108 6.94 2.74 -24.03
C PHE A 108 5.58 2.56 -24.70
N PHE A 109 4.54 2.60 -23.87
CA PHE A 109 3.15 2.46 -24.25
C PHE A 109 2.44 3.76 -23.93
N GLY A 110 2.07 4.50 -24.96
CA GLY A 110 1.42 5.80 -24.87
C GLY A 110 -0.05 5.75 -25.21
N ARG A 111 -0.81 6.61 -24.54
CA ARG A 111 -2.18 6.97 -24.89
C ARG A 111 -2.19 8.46 -25.20
N ALA A 112 -2.63 8.80 -26.42
CA ALA A 112 -2.83 10.18 -26.80
C ALA A 112 -3.85 10.87 -25.86
N GLY A 113 -3.57 12.12 -25.47
CA GLY A 113 -4.53 12.95 -24.76
C GLY A 113 -5.73 13.24 -25.65
N GLY A 114 -6.93 13.31 -25.07
CA GLY A 114 -8.10 13.84 -25.77
C GLY A 114 -7.92 15.34 -26.12
N ALA A 115 -8.92 15.96 -26.75
CA ALA A 115 -8.88 17.40 -27.00
C ALA A 115 -8.71 18.17 -25.68
N GLY A 116 -7.53 18.77 -25.48
CA GLY A 116 -7.16 19.49 -24.25
C GLY A 116 -6.61 18.61 -23.11
N GLY A 117 -6.47 17.31 -23.31
CA GLY A 117 -5.87 16.38 -22.34
C GLY A 117 -4.37 16.18 -22.56
N VAL A 118 -3.67 15.70 -21.51
CA VAL A 118 -2.24 15.38 -21.61
C VAL A 118 -2.11 13.89 -21.92
N GLY A 119 -1.28 13.54 -22.90
CA GLY A 119 -0.99 12.14 -23.19
C GLY A 119 -0.37 11.44 -21.97
N THR A 120 -0.77 10.19 -21.73
CA THR A 120 -0.23 9.39 -20.62
C THR A 120 0.62 8.26 -21.18
N ASN A 121 1.77 8.04 -20.58
CA ASN A 121 2.77 7.12 -21.12
C ASN A 121 3.26 6.18 -20.02
N ALA A 122 3.42 4.89 -20.32
CA ALA A 122 4.18 3.93 -19.53
C ALA A 122 5.51 3.64 -20.22
N VAL A 123 6.60 4.19 -19.69
CA VAL A 123 7.97 4.04 -20.20
C VAL A 123 8.65 2.89 -19.47
N LEU A 124 8.77 1.73 -20.12
CA LEU A 124 9.44 0.59 -19.52
C LEU A 124 10.96 0.76 -19.51
N ALA A 125 11.48 1.40 -20.55
CA ALA A 125 12.84 1.89 -20.61
C ALA A 125 12.98 2.91 -21.75
N ASP A 126 13.72 3.97 -21.52
CA ASP A 126 14.13 4.91 -22.55
C ASP A 126 15.60 5.29 -22.35
N PHE A 127 16.43 4.99 -23.36
CA PHE A 127 17.84 5.35 -23.47
C PHE A 127 18.12 6.15 -24.74
N THR A 128 17.08 6.65 -25.40
CA THR A 128 17.24 7.72 -26.38
C THR A 128 17.64 8.98 -25.60
N GLN A 129 18.30 9.93 -26.24
CA GLN A 129 18.79 11.17 -25.62
C GLN A 129 17.76 11.91 -24.73
N LEU A 130 16.46 11.69 -24.95
CA LEU A 130 15.37 12.22 -24.13
C LEU A 130 15.58 11.97 -22.62
N SER A 131 16.07 10.78 -22.24
CA SER A 131 16.32 10.43 -20.83
C SER A 131 17.32 11.36 -20.14
N VAL A 132 18.37 11.78 -20.86
CA VAL A 132 19.39 12.72 -20.37
C VAL A 132 18.82 14.12 -20.23
N ASN A 133 17.95 14.56 -21.15
CA ASN A 133 17.27 15.85 -21.06
C ASN A 133 16.36 15.96 -19.82
N LEU A 134 15.92 14.82 -19.27
CA LEU A 134 15.17 14.74 -18.01
C LEU A 134 16.07 14.61 -16.77
N GLY A 135 17.39 14.68 -16.92
CA GLY A 135 18.36 14.66 -15.81
C GLY A 135 18.84 13.27 -15.37
N TYR A 136 18.47 12.21 -16.09
CA TYR A 136 18.85 10.83 -15.74
C TYR A 136 19.96 10.31 -16.64
N VAL A 137 21.17 10.22 -16.08
CA VAL A 137 22.31 9.59 -16.78
C VAL A 137 22.12 8.08 -16.74
N GLY A 138 21.98 7.46 -17.90
CA GLY A 138 21.82 6.02 -18.03
C GLY A 138 20.39 5.49 -18.12
N GLY A 139 19.48 6.33 -18.63
CA GLY A 139 18.13 5.95 -19.03
C GLY A 139 17.09 6.08 -17.93
N ILE A 140 15.82 6.01 -18.33
CA ILE A 140 14.66 6.15 -17.44
C ILE A 140 13.67 5.01 -17.62
N ALA A 141 12.92 4.73 -16.57
CA ALA A 141 11.64 4.05 -16.64
C ALA A 141 10.64 4.74 -15.72
N GLY A 142 9.35 4.62 -16.01
CA GLY A 142 8.33 5.33 -15.26
C GLY A 142 7.07 5.54 -16.04
N TRP A 143 6.23 6.45 -15.58
CA TRP A 143 5.02 6.82 -16.30
C TRP A 143 4.72 8.31 -16.16
N GLN A 144 3.93 8.80 -17.10
CA GLN A 144 3.32 10.11 -17.05
C GLN A 144 1.81 9.94 -16.86
N ASP A 145 1.26 10.64 -15.87
CA ASP A 145 -0.19 10.76 -15.70
C ASP A 145 -0.61 12.23 -15.57
N GLU A 146 -1.90 12.49 -15.77
CA GLU A 146 -2.47 13.85 -15.73
C GLU A 146 -2.52 14.43 -14.31
N ILE A 147 -2.42 13.60 -13.26
CA ILE A 147 -2.72 13.99 -11.87
C ILE A 147 -1.44 14.34 -11.09
N TRP A 148 -0.40 13.52 -11.26
CA TRP A 148 0.88 13.54 -10.55
C TRP A 148 2.04 13.99 -11.45
N GLY A 149 1.84 14.06 -12.77
CA GLY A 149 2.85 14.51 -13.72
C GLY A 149 3.85 13.41 -14.11
N LEU A 150 5.12 13.79 -14.27
CA LEU A 150 6.20 12.91 -14.74
C LEU A 150 6.79 12.11 -13.56
N ASN A 151 6.59 10.79 -13.55
CA ASN A 151 7.04 9.89 -12.49
C ASN A 151 8.06 8.89 -13.04
N TYR A 152 9.35 9.15 -12.83
CA TYR A 152 10.44 8.36 -13.38
C TYR A 152 11.47 7.92 -12.35
N VAL A 153 12.20 6.88 -12.69
CA VAL A 153 13.40 6.40 -12.00
C VAL A 153 14.52 6.19 -13.00
N GLY A 154 15.74 6.54 -12.60
CA GLY A 154 16.94 6.29 -13.38
C GLY A 154 17.26 4.79 -13.45
N LEU A 155 17.65 4.31 -14.63
CA LEU A 155 17.99 2.89 -14.84
C LEU A 155 19.49 2.60 -14.69
N ASN A 156 20.35 3.62 -14.71
CA ASN A 156 21.80 3.53 -14.47
C ASN A 156 22.50 2.41 -15.26
N GLN A 157 22.21 2.28 -16.56
CA GLN A 157 22.79 1.23 -17.40
C GLN A 157 24.14 1.62 -17.99
N ARG A 158 24.97 0.62 -18.32
CA ARG A 158 26.27 0.83 -18.98
C ARG A 158 26.12 1.04 -20.49
N ASN A 159 27.08 1.70 -21.12
CA ASN A 159 27.02 1.94 -22.56
C ASN A 159 27.11 0.64 -23.36
N ASN A 160 26.34 0.57 -24.45
CA ASN A 160 26.24 -0.59 -25.34
C ASN A 160 25.84 -1.90 -24.63
N SER A 161 25.17 -1.79 -23.48
CA SER A 161 24.57 -2.93 -22.78
C SER A 161 23.12 -3.19 -23.23
N ARG A 162 22.48 -4.16 -22.58
CA ARG A 162 21.06 -4.50 -22.79
C ARG A 162 20.32 -4.38 -21.48
N TYR A 163 19.32 -3.50 -21.42
CA TYR A 163 18.42 -3.42 -20.28
C TYR A 163 17.29 -4.42 -20.45
N ARG A 164 17.10 -5.31 -19.48
CA ARG A 164 16.02 -6.30 -19.50
C ARG A 164 14.73 -5.67 -18.99
N THR A 165 13.71 -5.59 -19.84
CA THR A 165 12.40 -5.01 -19.50
C THR A 165 11.40 -6.07 -19.02
N ALA A 166 11.48 -7.27 -19.60
CA ALA A 166 10.48 -8.31 -19.38
C ALA A 166 11.09 -9.72 -19.46
N VAL A 167 10.43 -10.69 -18.83
CA VAL A 167 10.83 -12.11 -18.78
C VAL A 167 9.63 -13.00 -19.10
N ALA A 168 9.82 -14.05 -19.91
CA ALA A 168 8.78 -14.98 -20.28
C ALA A 168 8.10 -15.62 -19.07
N ILE A 169 6.78 -15.79 -19.16
CA ILE A 169 5.97 -16.45 -18.14
C ILE A 169 5.93 -17.95 -18.43
N SER A 170 6.31 -18.76 -17.44
CA SER A 170 6.29 -20.22 -17.56
C SER A 170 4.89 -20.72 -17.96
N GLY A 171 4.82 -21.56 -18.99
CA GLY A 171 3.57 -22.12 -19.50
C GLY A 171 2.73 -21.16 -20.35
N GLN A 172 3.20 -19.95 -20.63
CA GLN A 172 2.54 -18.99 -21.53
C GLN A 172 3.50 -18.58 -22.65
N PRO A 173 3.45 -19.28 -23.80
CA PRO A 173 4.30 -18.94 -24.94
C PRO A 173 4.14 -17.47 -25.33
N ASN A 174 5.27 -16.80 -25.58
CA ASN A 174 5.33 -15.41 -26.06
C ASN A 174 4.74 -14.35 -25.12
N VAL A 175 4.38 -14.69 -23.88
CA VAL A 175 3.92 -13.75 -22.86
C VAL A 175 5.05 -13.46 -21.88
N PHE A 176 5.35 -12.18 -21.69
CA PHE A 176 6.45 -11.70 -20.85
C PHE A 176 5.91 -10.86 -19.71
N ARG A 177 6.36 -11.15 -18.48
CA ARG A 177 6.11 -10.33 -17.30
C ARG A 177 7.06 -9.13 -17.29
N VAL A 178 6.49 -7.95 -17.12
CA VAL A 178 7.19 -6.69 -16.92
C VAL A 178 7.25 -6.36 -15.44
N THR A 179 8.40 -5.88 -14.99
CA THR A 179 8.57 -5.29 -13.65
C THR A 179 9.62 -4.20 -13.76
N VAL A 180 9.22 -2.96 -13.45
CA VAL A 180 10.12 -1.81 -13.41
C VAL A 180 10.62 -1.60 -11.97
N PRO A 181 11.83 -1.06 -11.76
CA PRO A 181 12.28 -0.66 -10.44
C PRO A 181 11.26 0.26 -9.73
N ILE A 182 11.26 0.22 -8.39
CA ILE A 182 10.41 1.08 -7.58
C ILE A 182 10.76 2.54 -7.89
N ILE A 183 9.75 3.33 -8.26
CA ILE A 183 9.92 4.72 -8.68
C ILE A 183 9.97 5.67 -7.48
N SER A 184 9.12 5.41 -6.48
CA SER A 184 9.13 6.09 -5.19
C SER A 184 8.76 5.09 -4.09
N SER A 185 9.28 5.32 -2.88
CA SER A 185 9.00 4.51 -1.70
C SER A 185 8.21 5.32 -0.65
N ALA A 186 7.71 4.64 0.39
CA ALA A 186 6.81 5.20 1.39
C ALA A 186 7.23 6.61 1.89
N PRO A 187 6.29 7.55 2.07
CA PRO A 187 4.83 7.34 2.18
C PRO A 187 4.07 7.22 0.85
N LEU A 188 4.72 7.49 -0.29
CA LEU A 188 4.14 7.34 -1.62
C LEU A 188 4.85 6.21 -2.37
N LEU A 189 4.24 5.03 -2.42
CA LEU A 189 4.80 3.88 -3.14
C LEU A 189 4.34 3.88 -4.60
N MET A 190 5.30 4.01 -5.51
CA MET A 190 5.06 4.08 -6.95
C MET A 190 5.75 2.91 -7.64
N THR A 191 4.96 2.07 -8.30
CA THR A 191 5.45 0.85 -8.97
C THR A 191 4.84 0.73 -10.35
N MET A 192 5.54 0.04 -11.26
CA MET A 192 4.99 -0.29 -12.57
C MET A 192 5.32 -1.73 -12.95
N PHE A 193 4.30 -2.46 -13.36
CA PHE A 193 4.38 -3.89 -13.66
C PHE A 193 3.36 -4.25 -14.73
N GLY A 194 3.45 -5.45 -15.30
CA GLY A 194 2.48 -5.84 -16.30
C GLY A 194 2.88 -7.05 -17.11
N THR A 195 2.28 -7.14 -18.30
CA THR A 195 2.59 -8.15 -19.29
C THR A 195 2.69 -7.57 -20.69
N ILE A 196 3.57 -8.13 -21.51
CA ILE A 196 3.67 -7.91 -22.95
C ILE A 196 3.52 -9.27 -23.63
N THR A 197 2.68 -9.35 -24.64
CA THR A 197 2.56 -10.53 -25.51
C THR A 197 3.17 -10.18 -26.87
N THR A 198 3.98 -11.09 -27.40
CA THR A 198 4.59 -10.95 -28.74
C THR A 198 4.01 -11.98 -29.71
N ASP A 199 4.27 -11.81 -31.01
CA ASP A 199 3.97 -12.80 -32.04
C ASP A 199 4.93 -14.01 -32.06
N GLY A 200 5.95 -14.02 -31.20
CA GLY A 200 6.97 -15.06 -31.12
C GLY A 200 8.27 -14.75 -31.87
N THR A 201 8.39 -13.57 -32.48
CA THR A 201 9.63 -13.13 -33.14
C THR A 201 10.81 -13.11 -32.14
N ILE A 202 11.92 -13.72 -32.55
CA ILE A 202 13.22 -13.68 -31.85
C ILE A 202 14.17 -12.79 -32.66
N GLY A 203 14.96 -11.96 -31.98
CA GLY A 203 15.79 -10.93 -32.59
C GLY A 203 15.19 -9.54 -32.42
N SER A 204 15.41 -8.65 -33.40
CA SER A 204 14.86 -7.29 -33.39
C SER A 204 13.34 -7.31 -33.44
N LEU A 205 12.71 -6.56 -32.54
CA LEU A 205 11.26 -6.38 -32.52
C LEU A 205 10.87 -5.03 -33.13
N LEU A 206 9.79 -5.04 -33.89
CA LEU A 206 9.08 -3.89 -34.43
C LEU A 206 7.73 -3.74 -33.70
N PRO A 207 7.03 -2.59 -33.82
CA PRO A 207 5.75 -2.38 -33.14
C PRO A 207 4.74 -3.50 -33.37
N GLN A 208 4.62 -3.99 -34.61
CA GLN A 208 3.69 -5.06 -34.97
C GLN A 208 4.00 -6.42 -34.33
N ASN A 209 5.22 -6.64 -33.82
CA ASN A 209 5.57 -7.89 -33.14
C ASN A 209 5.05 -7.91 -31.70
N ILE A 210 4.66 -6.76 -31.13
CA ILE A 210 4.01 -6.66 -29.83
C ILE A 210 2.49 -6.65 -30.05
N VAL A 211 1.84 -7.76 -29.74
CA VAL A 211 0.45 -8.03 -30.15
C VAL A 211 -0.59 -7.64 -29.09
N SER A 212 -0.20 -7.61 -27.82
CA SER A 212 -1.06 -7.21 -26.70
C SER A 212 -0.21 -6.86 -25.51
N TRP A 213 -0.72 -5.99 -24.64
CA TRP A 213 -0.04 -5.64 -23.40
C TRP A 213 -1.04 -5.21 -22.34
N LYS A 214 -0.58 -5.30 -21.10
CA LYS A 214 -1.27 -4.74 -19.95
C LYS A 214 -0.22 -4.24 -18.99
N ILE A 215 0.08 -2.94 -19.06
CA ILE A 215 1.02 -2.29 -18.16
C ILE A 215 0.22 -1.51 -17.14
N THR A 216 0.47 -1.73 -15.86
CA THR A 216 -0.18 -1.04 -14.75
C THR A 216 0.87 -0.27 -13.98
N ALA A 217 0.71 1.05 -13.93
CA ALA A 217 1.34 1.89 -12.93
C ALA A 217 0.42 1.95 -11.70
N ARG A 218 0.99 1.69 -10.54
CA ARG A 218 0.28 1.69 -9.26
C ARG A 218 0.91 2.73 -8.35
N ASN A 219 0.08 3.66 -7.92
CA ASN A 219 0.38 4.60 -6.85
C ASN A 219 -0.32 4.15 -5.55
N GLN A 220 0.43 4.13 -4.45
CA GLN A 220 -0.13 3.89 -3.12
C GLN A 220 0.26 5.00 -2.16
N ASP A 221 -0.73 5.78 -1.71
CA ASP A 221 -0.59 6.71 -0.59
C ASP A 221 -0.76 5.93 0.72
N ILE A 222 0.29 5.93 1.55
CA ILE A 222 0.40 5.12 2.76
C ILE A 222 0.56 6.03 3.98
N THR A 223 -0.43 5.99 4.87
CA THR A 223 -0.29 6.53 6.24
C THR A 223 -0.11 5.37 7.21
N THR A 224 0.87 5.49 8.11
CA THR A 224 1.06 4.51 9.19
C THR A 224 0.87 5.18 10.54
N TYR A 225 0.07 4.56 11.40
CA TYR A 225 -0.10 4.93 12.80
C TYR A 225 0.54 3.86 13.68
N THR A 226 1.55 4.26 14.43
CA THR A 226 2.20 3.46 15.47
C THR A 226 2.20 4.23 16.77
N LYS A 227 2.44 3.54 17.89
CA LYS A 227 2.59 4.22 19.19
C LYS A 227 3.67 5.31 19.19
N ALA A 228 4.69 5.18 18.33
CA ALA A 228 5.77 6.16 18.23
C ALA A 228 5.33 7.49 17.59
N ASN A 229 4.29 7.49 16.74
CA ASN A 229 3.91 8.67 15.96
C ASN A 229 2.45 9.12 16.16
N SER A 230 1.71 8.47 17.04
CA SER A 230 0.28 8.73 17.25
C SER A 230 -0.14 8.36 18.69
N SER A 231 -1.42 8.54 19.01
CA SER A 231 -2.03 8.18 20.29
C SER A 231 -3.42 7.57 20.08
N VAL A 232 -3.92 6.86 21.08
CA VAL A 232 -5.36 6.60 21.21
C VAL A 232 -6.05 7.93 21.50
N ILE A 233 -6.89 8.39 20.57
CA ILE A 233 -7.65 9.65 20.68
C ILE A 233 -8.92 9.42 21.49
N ALA A 234 -9.62 8.32 21.22
CA ALA A 234 -10.84 7.93 21.91
C ALA A 234 -10.88 6.41 22.08
N ALA A 235 -11.32 5.95 23.25
CA ALA A 235 -11.57 4.55 23.56
C ALA A 235 -12.74 4.47 24.55
N THR A 236 -13.93 4.78 24.04
CA THR A 236 -15.18 4.81 24.82
C THR A 236 -16.02 3.62 24.45
N GLY A 237 -16.54 2.87 25.42
CA GLY A 237 -17.39 1.71 25.15
C GLY A 237 -16.67 0.54 24.46
N VAL A 238 -15.34 0.50 24.54
CA VAL A 238 -14.52 -0.59 24.02
C VAL A 238 -14.58 -1.76 25.00
N MET A 239 -14.89 -2.94 24.50
CA MET A 239 -14.99 -4.18 25.27
C MET A 239 -14.07 -5.24 24.66
N SER A 240 -13.39 -6.02 25.50
CA SER A 240 -12.65 -7.21 25.09
C SER A 240 -13.25 -8.48 25.66
N ASN A 241 -13.22 -9.56 24.88
CA ASN A 241 -13.49 -10.92 25.37
C ASN A 241 -12.19 -11.77 25.44
N GLY A 242 -11.01 -11.15 25.35
CA GLY A 242 -9.70 -11.82 25.37
C GLY A 242 -9.26 -12.43 24.02
N THR A 243 -10.19 -12.62 23.09
CA THR A 243 -9.88 -13.03 21.71
C THR A 243 -10.22 -11.96 20.69
N ALA A 244 -10.98 -10.94 21.08
CA ALA A 244 -11.33 -9.79 20.29
C ALA A 244 -11.60 -8.54 21.12
N ILE A 245 -11.58 -7.39 20.42
CA ILE A 245 -12.13 -6.12 20.90
C ILE A 245 -13.27 -5.67 20.00
N ALA A 246 -14.27 -5.02 20.58
CA ALA A 246 -15.41 -4.41 19.89
C ALA A 246 -15.84 -3.12 20.60
N VAL A 247 -16.52 -2.23 19.90
CA VAL A 247 -17.22 -1.07 20.49
C VAL A 247 -18.70 -1.45 20.57
N SER A 248 -19.26 -1.52 21.78
CA SER A 248 -20.45 -2.35 22.03
C SER A 248 -21.75 -1.60 22.32
N HIS A 249 -21.79 -0.26 22.26
CA HIS A 249 -23.01 0.51 22.53
C HIS A 249 -23.06 1.86 21.79
N ALA A 250 -24.26 2.43 21.70
CA ALA A 250 -24.48 3.79 21.22
C ALA A 250 -23.68 4.79 22.06
N GLY A 251 -22.96 5.71 21.42
CA GLY A 251 -22.03 6.63 22.05
C GLY A 251 -20.61 6.07 22.27
N GLY A 252 -20.35 4.81 21.91
CA GLY A 252 -19.00 4.22 21.94
C GLY A 252 -18.17 4.59 20.71
N GLN A 253 -16.85 4.65 20.86
CA GLN A 253 -15.91 4.99 19.79
C GLN A 253 -14.48 4.48 20.07
N LEU A 254 -13.76 4.09 19.03
CA LEU A 254 -12.32 3.79 19.06
C LEU A 254 -11.59 4.54 17.93
N GLN A 255 -10.71 5.46 18.31
CA GLN A 255 -9.92 6.29 17.39
C GLN A 255 -8.44 6.26 17.74
N ILE A 256 -7.61 6.13 16.72
CA ILE A 256 -6.15 6.21 16.80
C ILE A 256 -5.67 7.25 15.79
N GLY A 257 -4.81 8.16 16.23
CA GLY A 257 -4.31 9.20 15.35
C GLY A 257 -3.38 10.20 16.03
N ILE A 258 -3.04 11.25 15.30
CA ILE A 258 -2.25 12.38 15.77
C ILE A 258 -3.24 13.46 16.22
N PRO A 259 -3.32 13.76 17.53
CA PRO A 259 -4.20 14.79 18.05
C PRO A 259 -3.65 16.19 17.70
N GLY A 260 -4.52 17.20 17.72
CA GLY A 260 -4.13 18.59 17.50
C GLY A 260 -5.25 19.41 16.88
N MET A 261 -4.96 20.68 16.55
CA MET A 261 -5.93 21.59 15.92
C MET A 261 -6.39 21.10 14.54
N ARG A 262 -5.55 20.31 13.85
CA ARG A 262 -5.85 19.65 12.57
C ARG A 262 -5.49 18.17 12.71
N PRO A 263 -6.35 17.36 13.36
CA PRO A 263 -5.99 16.00 13.69
C PRO A 263 -5.89 15.14 12.43
N THR A 264 -5.10 14.07 12.49
CA THR A 264 -5.10 13.03 11.44
C THR A 264 -5.35 11.70 12.13
N PHE A 265 -6.40 10.98 11.79
CA PHE A 265 -6.81 9.81 12.55
C PHE A 265 -7.57 8.79 11.73
N VAL A 266 -7.58 7.58 12.25
CA VAL A 266 -8.48 6.50 11.84
C VAL A 266 -9.48 6.27 12.95
N THR A 267 -10.75 6.26 12.58
CA THR A 267 -11.83 5.75 13.40
C THR A 267 -12.08 4.30 13.03
N LEU A 268 -11.79 3.39 13.97
CA LEU A 268 -11.96 1.96 13.75
C LEU A 268 -13.40 1.52 13.96
N ALA A 269 -14.10 2.19 14.86
CA ALA A 269 -15.53 2.07 15.07
C ALA A 269 -16.05 3.31 15.80
N ASP A 270 -17.23 3.78 15.41
CA ASP A 270 -17.92 4.92 15.99
C ASP A 270 -19.43 4.71 15.94
N PHE A 271 -20.06 4.77 17.10
CA PHE A 271 -21.50 4.63 17.30
C PHE A 271 -22.08 5.90 17.94
N THR A 272 -21.39 7.04 17.87
CA THR A 272 -21.81 8.33 18.44
C THR A 272 -22.78 9.08 17.53
N ASP A 273 -22.74 8.84 16.23
CA ASP A 273 -23.61 9.50 15.25
C ASP A 273 -24.89 8.68 15.02
N ALA A 274 -26.03 9.27 15.39
CA ALA A 274 -27.34 8.64 15.25
C ALA A 274 -27.76 8.41 13.79
N THR A 275 -27.12 9.07 12.81
CA THR A 275 -27.36 8.83 11.38
C THR A 275 -26.74 7.52 10.89
N TYR A 276 -25.80 6.95 11.66
CA TYR A 276 -25.17 5.65 11.44
C TYR A 276 -25.49 4.72 12.62
N PRO A 277 -26.73 4.20 12.74
CA PRO A 277 -27.14 3.40 13.90
C PRO A 277 -26.35 2.08 14.07
N ASP A 278 -25.81 1.54 12.96
CA ASP A 278 -24.93 0.36 12.96
C ASP A 278 -23.45 0.70 13.12
N GLY A 279 -23.15 1.97 13.40
CA GLY A 279 -21.81 2.53 13.52
C GLY A 279 -21.04 2.60 12.19
N PHE A 280 -19.93 3.32 12.23
CA PHE A 280 -19.07 3.51 11.07
C PHE A 280 -17.57 3.44 11.43
N ALA A 281 -16.76 3.25 10.39
CA ALA A 281 -15.32 3.45 10.45
C ALA A 281 -14.95 4.55 9.45
N ASN A 282 -13.92 5.34 9.77
CA ASN A 282 -13.46 6.38 8.86
C ASN A 282 -11.97 6.65 8.94
N TYR A 283 -11.50 7.46 8.00
CA TYR A 283 -10.16 8.02 7.99
C TYR A 283 -10.26 9.53 7.74
N TYR A 284 -9.49 10.31 8.49
CA TYR A 284 -9.44 11.77 8.41
C TYR A 284 -7.99 12.25 8.36
N ARG A 285 -7.65 13.12 7.40
CA ARG A 285 -6.32 13.72 7.26
C ARG A 285 -6.44 15.26 7.25
N GLY A 286 -6.20 15.90 8.41
CA GLY A 286 -6.39 17.34 8.63
C GLY A 286 -5.47 18.34 7.89
N ASN A 287 -4.59 17.92 6.99
CA ASN A 287 -3.81 18.84 6.12
C ASN A 287 -3.54 18.16 4.76
N TYR A 288 -4.09 18.70 3.67
CA TYR A 288 -3.43 18.96 2.37
C TYR A 288 -4.47 19.59 1.41
N GLY A 289 -4.18 20.81 0.95
CA GLY A 289 -4.89 21.40 -0.19
C GLY A 289 -4.59 20.59 -1.44
N VAL A 290 -5.59 20.51 -2.33
CA VAL A 290 -5.64 19.70 -3.56
C VAL A 290 -5.91 18.20 -3.27
N MET A 291 -7.19 17.81 -3.37
CA MET A 291 -7.73 16.43 -3.35
C MET A 291 -7.94 15.72 -1.98
N GLY A 292 -8.08 16.45 -0.88
CA GLY A 292 -8.60 15.87 0.37
C GLY A 292 -10.13 15.72 0.32
N GLU A 293 -10.64 14.51 0.50
CA GLU A 293 -12.09 14.27 0.60
C GLU A 293 -12.67 15.15 1.72
N LYS A 294 -13.60 16.03 1.35
CA LYS A 294 -14.30 16.96 2.26
C LYS A 294 -15.19 16.26 3.28
N PHE A 295 -15.24 14.93 3.26
CA PHE A 295 -16.09 14.08 4.05
C PHE A 295 -15.29 12.89 4.59
N PRO A 296 -15.54 12.43 5.83
CA PRO A 296 -14.96 11.18 6.31
C PRO A 296 -15.27 10.06 5.32
N LEU A 297 -14.29 9.23 5.00
CA LEU A 297 -14.54 8.05 4.18
C LEU A 297 -15.23 7.00 5.03
N VAL A 298 -16.52 6.79 4.78
CA VAL A 298 -17.36 5.96 5.64
C VAL A 298 -17.55 4.57 5.04
N ALA A 299 -17.27 3.52 5.81
CA ALA A 299 -17.76 2.18 5.52
C ALA A 299 -19.25 2.09 5.93
N PRO A 300 -20.18 1.72 5.02
CA PRO A 300 -21.64 1.80 5.28
C PRO A 300 -22.18 0.68 6.19
N THR A 301 -21.34 -0.19 6.74
CA THR A 301 -21.81 -1.23 7.66
C THR A 301 -20.65 -1.71 8.54
N VAL A 302 -20.75 -1.48 9.84
CA VAL A 302 -19.85 -2.04 10.86
C VAL A 302 -20.66 -2.94 11.77
N ASN A 303 -21.13 -4.08 11.24
CA ASN A 303 -21.75 -5.11 12.09
C ASN A 303 -20.69 -5.64 13.07
N LYS A 304 -20.67 -5.08 14.29
CA LYS A 304 -19.89 -5.51 15.46
C LYS A 304 -18.52 -6.08 15.08
N TYR A 305 -17.53 -5.25 14.72
CA TYR A 305 -16.24 -5.81 14.35
C TYR A 305 -15.53 -6.48 15.51
N VAL A 306 -15.25 -7.77 15.29
CA VAL A 306 -14.45 -8.67 16.11
C VAL A 306 -13.01 -8.57 15.61
N VAL A 307 -12.13 -7.88 16.33
CA VAL A 307 -10.68 -7.96 16.08
C VAL A 307 -10.19 -9.33 16.59
N ALA A 308 -10.38 -10.42 15.85
CA ALA A 308 -10.10 -11.76 16.36
C ALA A 308 -8.59 -12.09 16.46
N ARG A 309 -8.22 -12.99 17.39
CA ARG A 309 -6.95 -13.73 17.32
C ARG A 309 -6.88 -14.47 15.98
N ARG A 310 -5.72 -14.40 15.31
CA ARG A 310 -5.41 -15.28 14.19
C ARG A 310 -5.12 -16.69 14.69
#